data_AF-R6Z9G5-F1
#
_entry.id   AF-R6Z9G5-F1
#
_cell.length_a   1.000
_cell.length_b   1.000
_cell.length_c   1.000
_cell.angle_alpha   90.00
_cell.angle_beta   90.00
_cell.angle_gamma   90.00
#
_symmetry.space_group_name_H-M   'P 1'
#
loop_
_entity.id
_entity.type
_entity.pdbx_description
1 polymer ?
#
loop_
_entity_poly.entity_id
_entity_poly.type
_entity_poly.pdbx_seq_one_letter_code
_entity_poly.pdbx_strand_id
1 'polypeptide(L)'
;MNMKNDVAFLLDNRLSLYEHQSTWNPNMPLRDLFYVSRTYQGLVKDETLYSSKRLRLPAPHFLVFYNGTEEREERRPVYLES
;
A
#
# COMPACT_ATOMS: atom_id res chain seq x y z
N MET A 1 12.81 -13.92 -3.51
CA MET A 1 12.29 -12.62 -3.05
C MET A 1 11.87 -12.79 -1.59
N ASN A 2 12.73 -12.40 -0.65
CA ASN A 2 12.44 -12.44 0.79
C ASN A 2 11.95 -11.06 1.23
N MET A 3 10.66 -10.78 1.10
CA MET A 3 10.01 -9.63 1.74
C MET A 3 9.81 -9.99 3.22
N LYS A 4 10.85 -9.79 4.03
CA LYS A 4 10.71 -9.68 5.48
C LYS A 4 10.44 -8.20 5.79
N ASN A 5 9.17 -7.78 5.74
CA ASN A 5 8.57 -6.72 6.60
C ASN A 5 7.28 -6.03 6.08
N ASP A 6 6.63 -6.51 5.02
CA ASP A 6 5.35 -5.92 4.62
C ASP A 6 4.19 -6.77 5.16
N VAL A 7 3.62 -6.36 6.30
CA VAL A 7 2.41 -6.99 6.82
C VAL A 7 1.23 -6.40 6.06
N ALA A 8 0.71 -7.16 5.10
CA ALA A 8 -0.57 -6.87 4.45
C ALA A 8 -1.64 -7.77 5.08
N PHE A 9 -2.71 -7.18 5.60
CA PHE A 9 -3.86 -7.95 6.08
C PHE A 9 -5.17 -7.36 5.59
N LEU A 10 -6.15 -8.25 5.39
CA LEU A 10 -7.52 -7.91 5.08
C LEU A 10 -8.35 -8.09 6.35
N LEU A 11 -8.91 -7.00 6.86
CA LEU A 11 -9.83 -7.02 8.00
C LEU A 11 -11.00 -6.09 7.70
N ASP A 12 -12.23 -6.57 7.89
CA ASP A 12 -13.44 -5.76 7.69
C ASP A 12 -13.51 -5.04 6.31
N ASN A 13 -13.15 -5.76 5.24
CA ASN A 13 -13.08 -5.23 3.87
C ASN A 13 -12.14 -3.99 3.73
N ARG A 14 -11.11 -3.89 4.58
CA ARG A 14 -10.03 -2.91 4.47
C ARG A 14 -8.72 -3.65 4.24
N LEU A 15 -7.97 -3.20 3.24
CA LEU A 15 -6.64 -3.70 2.96
C LEU A 15 -5.66 -2.74 3.63
N SER A 16 -4.97 -3.19 4.66
CA SER A 16 -3.97 -2.37 5.35
C SER A 16 -2.57 -2.84 5.02
N LEU A 17 -1.72 -1.91 4.58
CA LEU A 17 -0.33 -2.12 4.19
C LEU A 17 0.55 -1.32 5.15
N TYR A 18 1.38 -2.03 5.91
CA TYR A 18 2.31 -1.45 6.87
C TYR A 18 3.74 -1.62 6.39
N GLU A 19 4.51 -0.54 6.37
CA GLU A 19 5.92 -0.56 6.03
C GLU A 19 6.74 0.17 7.09
N HIS A 20 7.96 -0.30 7.36
CA HIS A 20 8.92 0.37 8.23
C HIS A 20 10.13 0.81 7.39
N GLN A 21 10.57 2.06 7.54
CA GLN A 21 11.77 2.60 6.87
C GLN A 21 12.64 3.39 7.85
N SER A 22 13.95 3.16 7.81
CA SER A 22 14.95 3.94 8.57
C SER A 22 15.52 5.13 7.80
N THR A 23 15.23 5.21 6.51
CA THR A 23 15.70 6.29 5.64
C THR A 23 14.49 6.93 4.97
N TRP A 24 14.47 8.26 4.88
CA TRP A 24 13.37 8.96 4.24
C TRP A 24 13.31 8.59 2.76
N ASN A 25 12.12 8.22 2.29
CA ASN A 25 11.89 7.85 0.90
C ASN A 25 10.72 8.67 0.34
N PRO A 26 10.96 9.68 -0.50
CA PRO A 26 9.87 10.45 -1.11
C PRO A 26 9.04 9.62 -2.10
N ASN A 27 9.55 8.48 -2.57
CA ASN A 27 8.86 7.61 -3.52
C ASN A 27 7.92 6.59 -2.85
N MET A 28 7.64 6.72 -1.54
CA MET A 28 6.70 5.85 -0.84
C MET A 28 5.33 5.75 -1.53
N PRO A 29 4.70 6.85 -2.01
CA PRO A 29 3.41 6.76 -2.70
C PRO A 29 3.44 5.88 -3.96
N LEU A 30 4.55 5.89 -4.69
CA LEU A 30 4.71 5.05 -5.89
C LEU A 30 4.90 3.57 -5.51
N ARG A 31 5.65 3.30 -4.44
CA ARG A 31 5.80 1.93 -3.91
C ARG A 31 4.48 1.38 -3.40
N ASP A 32 3.72 2.19 -2.67
CA ASP A 32 2.39 1.89 -2.18
C ASP A 32 1.44 1.53 -3.33
N LEU A 33 1.46 2.30 -4.43
CA LEU A 33 0.71 2.00 -5.64
C LEU A 33 1.07 0.62 -6.22
N PHE A 34 2.35 0.26 -6.26
CA PHE A 34 2.76 -1.06 -6.74
C PHE A 34 2.31 -2.20 -5.83
N TYR A 35 2.40 -2.02 -4.51
CA TYR A 35 1.97 -3.03 -3.55
C TYR A 35 0.46 -3.29 -3.61
N VAL A 36 -0.34 -2.22 -3.63
CA VAL A 36 -1.80 -2.38 -3.72
C VAL A 36 -2.20 -2.99 -5.06
N SER A 37 -1.56 -2.58 -6.16
CA SER A 37 -1.85 -3.11 -7.50
C SER A 37 -1.60 -4.61 -7.57
N ARG A 38 -0.45 -5.09 -7.05
CA ARG A 38 -0.15 -6.52 -6.98
C ARG A 38 -1.15 -7.27 -6.09
N THR A 39 -1.54 -6.67 -4.97
CA THR A 39 -2.52 -7.29 -4.06
C THR A 39 -3.89 -7.43 -4.75
N TYR A 40 -4.37 -6.40 -5.44
CA TYR A 40 -5.63 -6.47 -6.18
C TYR A 40 -5.58 -7.43 -7.36
N GLN A 41 -4.47 -7.53 -8.08
CA GLN A 41 -4.29 -8.56 -9.10
C GLN A 41 -4.43 -9.98 -8.52
N GLY A 42 -3.96 -10.22 -7.30
CA GLY A 42 -4.15 -11.51 -6.62
C GLY A 42 -5.60 -11.76 -6.16
N LEU A 43 -6.37 -10.69 -5.86
CA LEU A 43 -7.75 -10.78 -5.40
C LEU A 43 -8.78 -10.88 -6.53
N VAL A 44 -8.45 -10.35 -7.71
CA VAL A 44 -9.35 -10.29 -8.87
C VAL A 44 -8.98 -11.36 -9.89
N LYS A 45 -9.97 -12.14 -10.35
CA LYS A 45 -9.78 -13.04 -11.50
C LYS A 45 -9.90 -12.26 -12.81
N ASP A 46 -9.10 -12.61 -13.81
CA ASP A 46 -9.07 -11.94 -15.12
C ASP A 46 -10.47 -11.76 -15.74
N GLU A 47 -11.29 -12.81 -15.76
CA GLU A 47 -12.66 -12.75 -16.30
C GLU A 47 -13.56 -11.73 -15.59
N THR A 48 -13.32 -11.48 -14.30
CA THR A 48 -14.12 -10.53 -13.52
C THR A 48 -13.67 -9.09 -13.76
N LEU A 49 -12.37 -8.87 -14.01
CA LEU A 49 -11.79 -7.56 -14.31
C LEU A 49 -12.37 -6.95 -15.59
N TYR A 50 -12.56 -7.78 -16.62
CA TYR A 50 -13.10 -7.34 -17.91
C TYR A 50 -14.62 -7.46 -18.01
N SER A 51 -15.30 -7.84 -16.92
CA SER A 51 -16.76 -7.95 -16.90
C SER A 51 -17.43 -6.58 -16.79
N SER A 52 -18.69 -6.47 -17.22
CA SER A 52 -19.50 -5.26 -17.02
C SER A 52 -19.98 -5.07 -15.57
N LYS A 53 -19.73 -6.04 -14.68
CA LYS A 53 -20.12 -5.97 -13.27
C LYS A 53 -19.08 -5.19 -12.48
N ARG A 54 -19.53 -4.25 -11.65
CA ARG A 54 -18.66 -3.49 -10.75
C ARG A 54 -18.00 -4.40 -9.72
N LEU A 55 -16.67 -4.45 -9.74
CA LEU A 55 -15.87 -5.08 -8.69
C LEU A 55 -15.92 -4.25 -7.40
N ARG A 56 -16.16 -4.93 -6.28
CA ARG A 56 -16.01 -4.33 -4.94
C ARG A 56 -14.63 -4.70 -4.42
N LEU A 57 -13.75 -3.71 -4.35
CA LEU A 57 -12.42 -3.86 -3.78
C LEU A 57 -12.39 -3.24 -2.37
N PRO A 58 -11.64 -3.82 -1.43
CA PRO A 58 -11.42 -3.21 -0.13
C PRO A 58 -10.68 -1.88 -0.31
N ALA A 59 -10.97 -0.88 0.52
CA ALA A 59 -10.22 0.38 0.47
C ALA A 59 -8.80 0.17 1.03
N PRO A 60 -7.74 0.61 0.33
CA PRO A 60 -6.38 0.43 0.81
C PRO A 60 -6.03 1.52 1.83
N HIS A 61 -5.30 1.13 2.88
CA HIS A 61 -4.78 2.00 3.92
C HIS A 61 -3.29 1.77 4.02
N PHE A 62 -2.51 2.82 3.88
CA PHE A 62 -1.06 2.77 3.92
C PHE A 62 -0.58 3.42 5.22
N LEU A 63 0.30 2.74 5.96
CA LEU A 63 0.97 3.30 7.11
C LEU A 63 2.47 3.00 7.03
N VAL A 64 3.26 4.05 6.96
CA VAL A 64 4.72 3.95 6.92
C VAL A 64 5.28 4.45 8.25
N PHE A 65 5.97 3.57 8.97
CA PHE A 65 6.70 3.90 10.17
C PHE A 65 8.11 4.35 9.81
N TYR A 66 8.41 5.62 10.10
CA TYR A 66 9.75 6.16 9.94
C TYR A 66 10.48 6.14 11.28
N ASN A 67 11.64 5.49 11.32
CA ASN A 67 12.50 5.42 12.51
C ASN A 67 13.94 5.88 12.23
N GLY A 68 14.10 6.75 11.24
CA GLY A 68 15.41 7.33 10.89
C GLY A 68 15.81 8.49 11.80
N THR A 69 16.99 9.04 11.51
CA THR A 69 17.62 10.09 12.32
C THR A 69 17.25 11.52 11.89
N GLU A 70 16.60 11.70 10.73
CA GLU A 70 16.16 13.02 10.30
C GLU A 70 14.89 13.42 11.05
N GLU A 71 14.83 14.64 11.57
CA GLU A 71 13.61 15.14 12.17
C GLU A 71 12.52 15.29 11.11
N ARG A 72 11.37 14.68 11.38
CA ARG A 72 10.19 14.68 10.52
C ARG A 72 8.96 14.86 11.40
N GLU A 73 7.89 15.37 10.79
CA GLU A 73 6.59 15.45 11.44
C GLU A 73 6.11 14.07 11.89
N GLU A 74 5.50 14.00 13.08
CA GLU A 74 5.00 12.74 13.67
C GLU A 74 3.99 12.03 12.76
N ARG A 75 3.17 12.80 12.03
CA ARG A 75 2.20 12.28 11.06
C ARG A 75 2.15 13.19 9.84
N ARG A 76 2.49 12.66 8.68
CA ARG A 76 2.47 13.40 7.43
C ARG A 76 1.81 12.59 6.31
N PRO A 77 0.76 13.12 5.65
CA PRO A 77 0.30 12.52 4.41
C PRO A 77 1.36 12.73 3.32
N VAL A 78 1.62 11.67 2.55
CA VAL A 78 2.53 11.72 1.41
C VAL A 78 1.71 11.45 0.15
N TYR A 79 1.84 12.32 -0.84
CA TYR A 79 1.08 12.25 -2.09
C TYR A 79 1.98 11.88 -3.26
N LEU A 80 1.36 11.29 -4.28
CA LEU A 80 2.01 11.09 -5.56
C LEU A 80 2.02 12.45 -6.28
N GLU A 81 3.13 13.16 -6.20
CA GLU A 81 3.34 14.46 -6.86
C GLU A 81 3.74 14.24 -8.33
N SER A 82 3.28 15.11 -9.22
CA SER A 82 3.55 15.09 -10.67
C SER A 82 4.78 15.91 -11.08
#